data_AF-A0A258TCC2-F1
#
_entry.id   AF-A0A258TCC2-F1
#
_cell.length_a   1.000
_cell.length_b   1.000
_cell.length_c   1.000
_cell.angle_alpha   90.00
_cell.angle_beta   90.00
_cell.angle_gamma   90.00
#
_symmetry.space_group_name_H-M   'P 1'
#
loop_
_entity.id
_entity.type
_entity.pdbx_description
1 polymer ?
#
loop_
_entity_poly.entity_id
_entity_poly.type
_entity_poly.pdbx_seq_one_letter_code
_entity_poly.pdbx_strand_id
1 'polypeptide(L)'
;MADYHSPTVIQPTIPSADMTALERLILGHIFDTEADGDGLYLFAEIGPSDSFELPVPDLRRAIAASADTESTVNAYISERIAALTDDDTHVEIDLSGMSWEFILQDIVRRSPTLDHVTAISAFTCTRMRPDGFGGMAVVITADAIRGKSTNDIVEDFLGDDAHDALYAGTHVLLRVREHAVKEQIAEAIGADPDLTSINPDAVTESDIRSACLDVVACSDLSEEQGAAEFRAAVAAIRAAERRDQAPG
;
A
#
# COMPACT_ATOMS: atom_id res chain seq x y z
N MET A 1 5.12 -8.60 33.08
CA MET A 1 4.33 -8.49 31.84
C MET A 1 5.30 -8.55 30.67
N ALA A 2 4.86 -8.65 29.42
CA ALA A 2 5.76 -8.36 28.30
C ALA A 2 5.38 -6.97 27.80
N ASP A 3 6.36 -6.10 27.64
CA ASP A 3 6.13 -4.73 27.19
C ASP A 3 6.36 -4.73 25.69
N TYR A 4 5.36 -4.26 24.96
CA TYR A 4 5.35 -4.19 23.51
C TYR A 4 5.69 -2.76 23.10
N HIS A 5 6.57 -2.64 22.12
CA HIS A 5 7.03 -1.37 21.60
C HIS A 5 6.86 -1.37 20.08
N SER A 6 6.43 -0.23 19.55
CA SER A 6 6.29 0.05 18.13
C SER A 6 7.17 1.23 17.67
N PRO A 7 8.51 1.22 17.91
CA PRO A 7 9.38 2.30 17.45
C PRO A 7 9.12 2.60 15.98
N THR A 8 8.91 3.87 15.66
CA THR A 8 8.43 4.31 14.34
C THR A 8 9.28 5.45 13.85
N VAL A 9 9.63 5.43 12.55
CA VAL A 9 10.31 6.54 11.89
C VAL A 9 9.46 7.03 10.72
N ILE A 10 9.40 8.34 10.55
CA ILE A 10 8.70 8.99 9.44
C ILE A 10 9.74 9.54 8.46
N GLN A 11 9.56 9.24 7.18
CA GLN A 11 10.45 9.69 6.11
C GLN A 11 9.66 10.18 4.89
N PRO A 12 10.14 11.19 4.16
CA PRO A 12 11.28 12.05 4.51
C PRO A 12 10.93 13.02 5.66
N THR A 13 11.91 13.82 6.08
CA THR A 13 11.71 15.01 6.92
C THR A 13 10.57 15.87 6.38
N ILE A 14 9.63 16.28 7.25
CA ILE A 14 8.46 17.08 6.86
C ILE A 14 8.85 18.56 6.83
N PRO A 15 8.71 19.30 5.71
CA PRO A 15 9.00 20.73 5.69
C PRO A 15 8.11 21.51 6.66
N SER A 16 8.71 22.42 7.45
CA SER A 16 7.95 23.21 8.44
C SER A 16 6.89 24.10 7.80
N ALA A 17 7.13 24.55 6.57
CA ALA A 17 6.21 25.39 5.81
C ALA A 17 4.96 24.63 5.34
N ASP A 18 5.04 23.30 5.27
CA ASP A 18 3.92 22.47 4.82
C ASP A 18 2.99 22.10 5.97
N MET A 19 3.39 22.29 7.23
CA MET A 19 2.57 22.01 8.41
C MET A 19 1.86 23.26 8.92
N THR A 20 0.59 23.14 9.27
CA THR A 20 -0.09 24.16 10.07
C THR A 20 0.45 24.16 11.51
N ALA A 21 0.15 25.22 12.26
CA ALA A 21 0.54 25.31 13.66
C ALA A 21 -0.10 24.21 14.51
N LEU A 22 -1.35 23.82 14.23
CA LEU A 22 -2.02 22.74 14.95
C LEU A 22 -1.42 21.38 14.65
N GLU A 23 -1.17 21.06 13.38
CA GLU A 23 -0.60 19.76 13.03
C GLU A 23 0.80 19.60 13.60
N ARG A 24 1.62 20.66 13.57
CA ARG A 24 2.94 20.65 14.21
C ARG A 24 2.86 20.42 15.71
N LEU A 25 1.91 21.07 16.39
CA LEU A 25 1.69 20.86 17.82
C LEU A 25 1.29 19.40 18.09
N ILE A 26 0.26 18.90 17.41
CA ILE A 26 -0.27 17.55 17.62
C ILE A 26 0.77 16.48 17.27
N LEU A 27 1.45 16.58 16.12
CA LEU A 27 2.50 15.64 15.74
C LEU A 27 3.67 15.65 16.72
N GLY A 28 4.01 16.79 17.31
CA GLY A 28 5.05 16.88 18.34
C GLY A 28 4.68 16.26 19.70
N HIS A 29 3.42 15.89 19.90
CA HIS A 29 2.98 15.10 21.06
C HIS A 29 2.75 13.63 20.71
N ILE A 30 2.49 13.30 19.44
CA ILE A 30 2.42 11.93 18.94
C ILE A 30 3.84 11.34 18.80
N PHE A 31 4.77 12.15 18.28
CA PHE A 31 6.13 11.76 17.94
C PHE A 31 7.16 12.61 18.69
N ASP A 32 8.31 12.01 18.94
CA ASP A 32 9.55 12.74 19.16
C ASP A 32 9.93 13.52 17.89
N THR A 33 10.56 14.69 18.06
CA THR A 33 10.90 15.57 16.94
C THR A 33 12.33 16.07 17.01
N GLU A 34 13.01 16.08 15.88
CA GLU A 34 14.31 16.70 15.68
C GLU A 34 14.24 17.70 14.53
N ALA A 35 14.92 18.84 14.68
CA ALA A 35 15.04 19.80 13.58
C ALA A 35 16.02 19.28 12.53
N ASP A 36 15.60 19.26 11.27
CA ASP A 36 16.43 18.84 10.14
C ASP A 36 16.23 19.81 8.98
N GLY A 37 17.21 20.69 8.76
CA GLY A 37 17.12 21.80 7.82
C GLY A 37 15.93 22.72 8.11
N ASP A 38 15.09 22.94 7.11
CA ASP A 38 13.85 23.74 7.22
C ASP A 38 12.63 22.88 7.64
N GLY A 39 12.85 21.63 8.02
CA GLY A 39 11.82 20.66 8.37
C GLY A 39 11.94 20.05 9.76
N LEU A 40 11.07 19.09 10.03
CA LEU A 40 11.06 18.27 11.23
C LEU A 40 11.18 16.80 10.85
N TYR A 41 12.17 16.14 11.43
CA TYR A 41 12.27 14.70 11.46
C TYR A 41 11.40 14.18 12.60
N LEU A 42 10.46 13.28 12.28
CA LEU A 42 9.52 12.71 13.24
C LEU A 42 9.85 11.24 13.48
N PHE A 43 9.93 10.83 14.73
CA PHE A 43 10.12 9.45 15.13
C PHE A 43 9.47 9.17 16.48
N ALA A 44 9.38 7.91 16.88
CA ALA A 44 8.96 7.52 18.22
C ALA A 44 9.86 6.39 18.68
N GLU A 45 10.54 6.54 19.82
CA GLU A 45 11.45 5.50 20.34
C GLU A 45 10.69 4.29 20.90
N ILE A 46 9.53 4.53 21.50
CA ILE A 46 8.70 3.49 22.13
C ILE A 46 7.52 3.13 21.23
N GLY A 47 6.85 4.15 20.69
CA GLY A 47 5.68 4.04 19.84
C GLY A 47 4.94 5.38 19.78
N PRO A 48 4.23 5.69 18.69
CA PRO A 48 3.46 6.94 18.61
C PRO A 48 2.43 7.03 19.73
N SER A 49 2.30 8.19 20.37
CA SER A 49 1.30 8.40 21.43
C SER A 49 -0.09 8.64 20.84
N ASP A 50 -1.11 7.99 21.41
CA ASP A 50 -2.51 8.14 21.04
C ASP A 50 -3.33 8.93 22.08
N SER A 51 -2.79 9.16 23.28
CA SER A 51 -3.36 10.06 24.27
C SER A 51 -2.28 10.94 24.91
N PHE A 52 -2.58 12.22 25.10
CA PHE A 52 -1.70 13.17 25.79
C PHE A 52 -2.47 14.40 26.28
N GLU A 53 -1.92 15.07 27.29
CA GLU A 53 -2.49 16.28 27.87
C GLU A 53 -1.87 17.54 27.25
N LEU A 54 -2.71 18.52 26.90
CA LEU A 54 -2.30 19.80 26.32
C LEU A 54 -2.80 21.00 27.12
N PRO A 55 -2.00 22.07 27.26
CA PRO A 55 -2.50 23.35 27.75
C PRO A 55 -3.54 23.93 26.78
N VAL A 56 -4.74 24.22 27.30
CA VAL A 56 -5.84 24.82 26.52
C VAL A 56 -5.42 26.13 25.81
N PRO A 57 -4.62 27.03 26.41
CA PRO A 57 -4.17 28.25 25.74
C PRO A 57 -3.30 28.00 24.51
N ASP A 58 -2.45 26.97 24.52
CA ASP A 58 -1.59 26.65 23.39
C ASP A 58 -2.38 25.98 22.28
N LEU A 59 -3.33 25.09 22.63
CA LEU A 59 -4.25 24.48 21.69
C LEU A 59 -5.13 25.52 20.99
N ARG A 60 -5.77 26.43 21.74
CA ARG A 60 -6.58 27.53 21.17
C ARG A 60 -5.76 28.42 20.23
N ARG A 61 -4.49 28.70 20.57
CA ARG A 61 -3.59 29.50 19.73
C ARG A 61 -3.25 28.77 18.43
N ALA A 62 -2.93 27.48 18.51
CA ALA A 62 -2.59 26.67 17.35
C ALA A 62 -3.77 26.53 16.39
N ILE A 63 -4.99 26.33 16.90
CA ILE A 63 -6.23 26.31 16.10
C ILE A 63 -6.44 27.66 15.42
N ALA A 64 -6.36 28.77 16.16
CA ALA A 64 -6.54 30.11 15.58
C ALA A 64 -5.51 30.41 14.48
N ALA A 65 -4.26 29.99 14.66
CA ALA A 65 -3.20 30.13 13.67
C ALA A 65 -3.34 29.18 12.46
N SER A 66 -4.24 28.19 12.55
CA SER A 66 -4.48 27.18 11.50
C SER A 66 -5.85 27.35 10.83
N ALA A 67 -6.57 28.44 11.12
CA ALA A 67 -7.97 28.63 10.71
C ALA A 67 -8.16 28.73 9.19
N ASP A 68 -7.15 29.18 8.45
CA ASP A 68 -7.21 29.35 7.00
C ASP A 68 -6.87 28.06 6.21
N THR A 69 -6.60 26.96 6.90
CA THR A 69 -6.23 25.68 6.28
C THR A 69 -7.15 24.58 6.77
N GLU A 70 -7.87 23.97 5.83
CA GLU A 70 -8.67 22.78 6.12
C GLU A 70 -7.74 21.59 6.42
N SER A 71 -7.97 20.94 7.55
CA SER A 71 -7.27 19.71 7.93
C SER A 71 -8.16 18.82 8.80
N THR A 72 -7.95 17.52 8.67
CA THR A 72 -8.67 16.48 9.39
C THR A 72 -8.50 16.63 10.90
N VAL A 73 -7.30 17.02 11.35
CA VAL A 73 -7.02 17.28 12.77
C VAL A 73 -7.74 18.53 13.28
N ASN A 74 -7.85 19.60 12.46
CA ASN A 74 -8.61 20.80 12.83
C ASN A 74 -10.07 20.42 13.12
N ALA A 75 -10.70 19.64 12.23
CA ALA A 75 -12.08 19.19 12.41
C ALA A 75 -12.25 18.35 13.70
N TYR A 76 -11.39 17.35 13.89
CA TYR A 76 -11.47 16.43 15.03
C TYR A 76 -11.24 17.10 16.39
N ILE A 77 -10.27 18.01 16.46
CA ILE A 77 -9.96 18.74 17.69
C ILE A 77 -11.04 19.79 17.99
N SER A 78 -11.56 20.48 16.97
CA SER A 78 -12.59 21.51 17.15
C SER A 78 -13.84 20.98 17.84
N GLU A 79 -14.26 19.75 17.53
CA GLU A 79 -15.39 19.09 18.20
C GLU A 79 -15.11 18.84 19.70
N ARG A 80 -13.89 18.41 20.02
CA ARG A 80 -13.49 18.10 21.40
C ARG A 80 -13.33 19.35 22.27
N ILE A 81 -12.83 20.44 21.70
CA ILE A 81 -12.65 21.69 22.45
C ILE A 81 -13.95 22.48 22.64
N ALA A 82 -15.01 22.18 21.88
CA ALA A 82 -16.30 22.86 21.99
C ALA A 82 -16.99 22.65 23.36
N ALA A 83 -16.63 21.56 24.06
CA ALA A 83 -17.14 21.25 25.39
C ALA A 83 -16.33 21.89 26.53
N LEU A 84 -15.18 22.50 26.23
CA LEU A 84 -14.31 23.10 27.24
C LEU A 84 -14.88 24.44 27.74
N THR A 85 -14.71 24.67 29.03
CA THR A 85 -15.03 25.92 29.70
C THR A 85 -13.78 26.80 29.81
N ASP A 86 -13.95 28.07 30.22
CA ASP A 86 -12.82 28.97 30.41
C ASP A 86 -12.00 28.68 31.69
N ASP A 87 -12.49 27.80 32.56
CA ASP A 87 -11.78 27.34 33.76
C ASP A 87 -10.82 26.16 33.46
N ASP A 88 -10.97 25.51 32.29
CA ASP A 88 -10.13 24.38 31.88
C ASP A 88 -8.75 24.86 31.44
N THR A 89 -7.73 24.45 32.19
CA THR A 89 -6.32 24.81 31.90
C THR A 89 -5.64 23.81 30.99
N HIS A 90 -6.07 22.54 31.05
CA HIS A 90 -5.54 21.43 30.27
C HIS A 90 -6.69 20.59 29.70
N VAL A 91 -6.42 19.91 28.60
CA VAL A 91 -7.35 18.97 27.97
C VAL A 91 -6.61 17.71 27.57
N GLU A 92 -7.20 16.56 27.88
CA GLU A 92 -6.74 15.28 27.36
C GLU A 92 -7.19 15.14 25.90
N ILE A 93 -6.22 14.98 25.00
CA ILE A 93 -6.46 14.69 23.60
C ILE A 93 -6.36 13.19 23.42
N ASP A 94 -7.49 12.57 23.12
CA ASP A 94 -7.58 11.15 22.75
C ASP A 94 -7.75 11.02 21.22
N LEU A 95 -6.71 10.47 20.58
CA LEU A 95 -6.62 10.17 19.16
C LEU A 95 -6.95 8.71 18.84
N SER A 96 -7.39 7.89 19.80
CA SER A 96 -7.79 6.50 19.50
C SER A 96 -8.89 6.39 18.44
N GLY A 97 -9.70 7.45 18.27
CA GLY A 97 -10.71 7.58 17.21
C GLY A 97 -10.21 8.13 15.87
N MET A 98 -8.94 8.52 15.76
CA MET A 98 -8.32 9.11 14.56
C MET A 98 -6.89 8.62 14.35
N SER A 99 -6.63 8.03 13.18
CA SER A 99 -5.27 7.68 12.76
C SER A 99 -4.44 8.94 12.49
N TRP A 100 -3.24 9.04 13.08
CA TRP A 100 -2.30 10.14 12.84
C TRP A 100 -1.84 10.22 11.38
N GLU A 101 -1.95 9.12 10.63
CA GLU A 101 -1.66 9.04 9.20
C GLU A 101 -2.50 10.03 8.38
N PHE A 102 -3.73 10.34 8.81
CA PHE A 102 -4.57 11.34 8.13
C PHE A 102 -3.99 12.76 8.26
N ILE A 103 -3.32 13.06 9.38
CA ILE A 103 -2.64 14.34 9.58
C ILE A 103 -1.48 14.47 8.57
N LEU A 104 -0.65 13.42 8.46
CA LEU A 104 0.42 13.37 7.48
C LEU A 104 -0.09 13.38 6.04
N GLN A 105 -1.25 12.76 5.78
CA GLN A 105 -1.85 12.77 4.45
C GLN A 105 -2.30 14.17 4.03
N ASP A 106 -2.91 14.93 4.94
CA ASP A 106 -3.28 16.32 4.65
C ASP A 106 -2.05 17.20 4.39
N ILE A 107 -0.94 16.94 5.10
CA ILE A 107 0.37 17.58 4.82
C ILE A 107 0.84 17.24 3.41
N VAL A 108 0.84 15.95 3.03
CA VAL A 108 1.27 15.52 1.69
C VAL A 108 0.39 16.13 0.59
N ARG A 109 -0.93 16.16 0.76
CA ARG A 109 -1.88 16.72 -0.24
C ARG A 109 -1.58 18.16 -0.64
N ARG A 110 -1.12 18.98 0.32
CA ARG A 110 -0.89 20.41 0.11
C ARG A 110 0.58 20.76 -0.09
N SER A 111 1.49 19.83 0.18
CA SER A 111 2.93 20.06 0.04
C SER A 111 3.28 20.24 -1.45
N PRO A 112 4.08 21.26 -1.80
CA PRO A 112 4.62 21.41 -3.15
C PRO A 112 5.81 20.48 -3.43
N THR A 113 6.34 19.80 -2.41
CA THR A 113 7.60 19.04 -2.50
C THR A 113 7.51 17.60 -2.04
N LEU A 114 6.47 17.21 -1.31
CA LEU A 114 6.27 15.83 -0.85
C LEU A 114 5.28 15.11 -1.77
N ASP A 115 5.77 14.14 -2.54
CA ASP A 115 4.90 13.21 -3.27
C ASP A 115 4.26 12.17 -2.32
N HIS A 116 5.00 11.79 -1.28
CA HIS A 116 4.59 10.82 -0.28
C HIS A 116 5.42 10.94 1.00
N VAL A 117 4.91 10.31 2.07
CA VAL A 117 5.61 10.06 3.32
C VAL A 117 5.46 8.57 3.65
N THR A 118 6.49 7.97 4.22
CA THR A 118 6.47 6.60 4.73
C THR A 118 6.59 6.60 6.24
N ALA A 119 5.84 5.73 6.89
CA ALA A 119 6.04 5.38 8.29
C ALA A 119 6.49 3.93 8.38
N ILE A 120 7.66 3.70 8.96
CA ILE A 120 8.21 2.37 9.18
C ILE A 120 8.24 2.10 10.68
N SER A 121 7.50 1.09 11.11
CA SER A 121 7.41 0.67 12.50
C SER A 121 8.07 -0.69 12.67
N ALA A 122 8.86 -0.84 13.73
CA ALA A 122 9.31 -2.15 14.20
C ALA A 122 8.40 -2.59 15.35
N PHE A 123 7.88 -3.81 15.31
CA PHE A 123 7.18 -4.40 16.46
C PHE A 123 8.18 -5.21 17.26
N THR A 124 8.44 -4.77 18.48
CA THR A 124 9.40 -5.41 19.39
C THR A 124 8.76 -5.67 20.74
N CYS A 125 9.34 -6.60 21.49
CA CYS A 125 8.81 -7.01 22.78
C CYS A 125 9.95 -7.43 23.71
N THR A 126 9.85 -7.07 25.00
CA THR A 126 10.86 -7.45 26.01
C THR A 126 10.98 -8.96 26.22
N ARG A 127 10.01 -9.74 25.72
CA ARG A 127 10.07 -11.20 25.62
C ARG A 127 9.73 -11.59 24.19
N MET A 128 10.74 -11.97 23.40
CA MET A 128 10.60 -12.39 21.99
C MET A 128 9.52 -13.47 21.82
N ARG A 129 8.29 -13.04 21.53
CA ARG A 129 7.13 -13.91 21.34
C ARG A 129 6.74 -13.90 19.85
N PRO A 130 6.19 -15.01 19.33
CA PRO A 130 5.77 -15.09 17.92
C PRO A 130 4.76 -14.02 17.50
N ASP A 131 3.94 -13.53 18.42
CA ASP A 131 2.93 -12.49 18.22
C ASP A 131 3.43 -11.08 18.57
N GLY A 132 4.70 -10.92 18.95
CA GLY A 132 5.27 -9.66 19.44
C GLY A 132 6.52 -9.19 18.70
N PHE A 133 6.84 -9.81 17.56
CA PHE A 133 7.99 -9.43 16.74
C PHE A 133 7.61 -9.32 15.27
N GLY A 134 7.99 -8.22 14.63
CA GLY A 134 7.66 -7.95 13.24
C GLY A 134 7.81 -6.46 12.93
N GLY A 135 6.94 -5.94 12.08
CA GLY A 135 6.88 -4.52 11.81
C GLY A 135 5.76 -4.18 10.85
N MET A 136 5.72 -2.92 10.44
CA MET A 136 4.77 -2.41 9.47
C MET A 136 5.43 -1.33 8.62
N ALA A 137 5.11 -1.33 7.34
CA ALA A 137 5.43 -0.24 6.43
C ALA A 137 4.13 0.41 5.96
N VAL A 138 4.01 1.72 6.13
CA VAL A 138 2.90 2.52 5.64
C VAL A 138 3.43 3.55 4.65
N VAL A 139 2.78 3.66 3.50
CA VAL A 139 3.01 4.71 2.49
C VAL A 139 1.79 5.61 2.45
N ILE A 140 2.02 6.89 2.63
CA ILE A 140 1.03 7.96 2.71
C ILE A 140 1.25 8.89 1.53
N THR A 141 0.33 8.86 0.58
CA THR A 141 0.28 9.73 -0.61
C THR A 141 -0.88 10.69 -0.47
N ALA A 142 -0.94 11.71 -1.34
CA ALA A 142 -2.07 12.63 -1.39
C ALA A 142 -3.44 11.92 -1.45
N ASP A 143 -3.52 10.80 -2.19
CA ASP A 143 -4.80 10.13 -2.47
C ASP A 143 -5.05 8.87 -1.63
N ALA A 144 -4.01 8.27 -1.05
CA ALA A 144 -4.15 7.01 -0.33
C ALA A 144 -3.13 6.83 0.81
N ILE A 145 -3.58 6.19 1.88
CA ILE A 145 -2.76 5.60 2.94
C ILE A 145 -2.79 4.09 2.74
N ARG A 146 -1.63 3.45 2.61
CA ARG A 146 -1.51 2.01 2.38
C ARG A 146 -0.47 1.43 3.34
N GLY A 147 -0.87 0.46 4.14
CA GLY A 147 0.03 -0.26 5.05
C GLY A 147 0.09 -1.74 4.74
N LYS A 148 1.24 -2.36 5.02
CA LYS A 148 1.36 -3.80 5.18
C LYS A 148 2.22 -4.12 6.40
N SER A 149 1.73 -5.02 7.25
CA SER A 149 2.55 -5.62 8.29
C SER A 149 3.49 -6.67 7.71
N THR A 150 4.54 -7.02 8.45
CA THR A 150 5.39 -8.18 8.08
C THR A 150 4.58 -9.47 8.01
N ASN A 151 3.49 -9.58 8.78
CA ASN A 151 2.60 -10.73 8.74
C ASN A 151 1.77 -10.73 7.45
N ASP A 152 1.23 -9.58 7.04
CA ASP A 152 0.49 -9.45 5.77
C ASP A 152 1.40 -9.83 4.60
N ILE A 153 2.67 -9.42 4.63
CA ILE A 153 3.66 -9.78 3.60
C ILE A 153 3.96 -11.29 3.61
N VAL A 154 4.07 -11.90 4.79
CA VAL A 154 4.24 -13.37 4.90
C VAL A 154 3.00 -14.09 4.41
N GLU A 155 1.80 -13.58 4.71
CA GLU A 155 0.54 -14.10 4.18
C GLU A 155 0.44 -13.92 2.67
N ASP A 156 0.94 -12.82 2.10
CA ASP A 156 1.04 -12.64 0.66
C ASP A 156 2.01 -13.66 0.05
N PHE A 157 3.18 -13.90 0.66
CA PHE A 157 4.11 -14.93 0.17
C PHE A 157 3.51 -16.33 0.26
N LEU A 158 2.84 -16.65 1.36
CA LEU A 158 2.16 -17.92 1.55
C LEU A 158 0.91 -18.05 0.67
N GLY A 159 0.27 -16.94 0.34
CA GLY A 159 -0.90 -16.81 -0.52
C GLY A 159 -0.53 -16.90 -1.99
N ASP A 160 0.60 -16.30 -2.37
CA ASP A 160 1.28 -16.47 -3.66
C ASP A 160 1.76 -17.91 -3.78
N ASP A 161 2.32 -18.50 -2.72
CA ASP A 161 2.67 -19.92 -2.62
C ASP A 161 1.42 -20.82 -2.59
N ALA A 162 0.27 -20.37 -2.11
CA ALA A 162 -1.00 -21.13 -2.08
C ALA A 162 -1.74 -21.05 -3.43
N HIS A 163 -1.64 -19.92 -4.12
CA HIS A 163 -1.97 -19.78 -5.53
C HIS A 163 -1.03 -20.67 -6.35
N ASP A 164 0.28 -20.64 -6.09
CA ASP A 164 1.27 -21.55 -6.68
C ASP A 164 1.14 -23.00 -6.19
N ALA A 165 0.49 -23.29 -5.06
CA ALA A 165 0.22 -24.65 -4.58
C ALA A 165 -1.08 -25.23 -5.18
N LEU A 166 -2.08 -24.39 -5.43
CA LEU A 166 -3.22 -24.71 -6.30
C LEU A 166 -2.77 -24.97 -7.74
N TYR A 167 -1.68 -24.32 -8.16
CA TYR A 167 -1.02 -24.53 -9.45
C TYR A 167 0.30 -25.31 -9.35
N ALA A 168 0.60 -25.98 -8.24
CA ALA A 168 1.85 -26.73 -8.10
C ALA A 168 1.76 -27.98 -8.98
N GLY A 169 2.55 -28.01 -10.04
CA GLY A 169 2.42 -29.01 -11.11
C GLY A 169 1.44 -28.65 -12.23
N THR A 170 0.90 -27.43 -12.23
CA THR A 170 0.16 -26.87 -13.37
C THR A 170 1.11 -26.11 -14.27
N HIS A 171 1.01 -26.34 -15.58
CA HIS A 171 1.86 -25.72 -16.59
C HIS A 171 1.00 -24.92 -17.57
N VAL A 172 1.43 -23.70 -17.90
CA VAL A 172 0.69 -22.84 -18.83
C VAL A 172 0.91 -23.29 -20.27
N LEU A 173 -0.16 -23.77 -20.92
CA LEU A 173 -0.12 -24.24 -22.32
C LEU A 173 -0.22 -23.10 -23.35
N LEU A 174 -0.99 -22.05 -23.04
CA LEU A 174 -1.25 -20.93 -23.95
C LEU A 174 -1.33 -19.61 -23.18
N ARG A 175 -0.76 -18.54 -23.75
CA ARG A 175 -0.81 -17.17 -23.19
C ARG A 175 -1.17 -16.17 -24.29
N VAL A 176 -2.20 -15.38 -24.07
CA VAL A 176 -2.47 -14.16 -24.86
C VAL A 176 -1.65 -13.02 -24.27
N ARG A 177 -0.93 -12.26 -25.11
CA ARG A 177 -0.03 -11.18 -24.67
C ARG A 177 -0.43 -9.86 -25.33
N GLU A 178 -0.84 -8.88 -24.55
CA GLU A 178 -1.29 -7.57 -25.05
C GLU A 178 -0.25 -6.90 -25.98
N HIS A 179 1.06 -6.97 -25.66
CA HIS A 179 2.10 -6.41 -26.55
C HIS A 179 2.18 -7.13 -27.90
N ALA A 180 2.02 -8.46 -27.91
CA ALA A 180 2.07 -9.24 -29.15
C ALA A 180 0.84 -8.97 -30.00
N VAL A 181 -0.33 -8.76 -29.38
CA VAL A 181 -1.55 -8.32 -30.05
C VAL A 181 -1.36 -6.92 -30.65
N LYS A 182 -0.72 -6.00 -29.93
CA LYS A 182 -0.37 -4.67 -30.43
C LYS A 182 0.50 -4.73 -31.69
N GLU A 183 1.52 -5.58 -31.70
CA GLU A 183 2.37 -5.81 -32.89
C GLU A 183 1.56 -6.40 -34.05
N GLN A 184 0.69 -7.37 -33.77
CA GLN A 184 -0.16 -8.02 -34.77
C GLN A 184 -1.22 -7.10 -35.40
N ILE A 185 -1.70 -6.08 -34.69
CA ILE A 185 -2.68 -5.11 -35.23
C ILE A 185 -2.11 -4.39 -36.46
N ALA A 186 -0.86 -3.92 -36.37
CA ALA A 186 -0.21 -3.24 -37.49
C ALA A 186 -0.01 -4.18 -38.69
N GLU A 187 0.37 -5.44 -38.43
CA GLU A 187 0.51 -6.46 -39.47
C GLU A 187 -0.82 -6.81 -40.13
N ALA A 188 -1.89 -6.98 -39.35
CA ALA A 188 -3.22 -7.33 -39.84
C ALA A 188 -3.81 -6.23 -40.74
N ILE A 189 -3.70 -4.96 -40.32
CA ILE A 189 -4.16 -3.81 -41.13
C ILE A 189 -3.31 -3.65 -42.39
N GLY A 190 -2.00 -3.92 -42.31
CA GLY A 190 -1.11 -3.88 -43.48
C GLY A 190 -1.38 -5.00 -44.49
N ALA A 191 -1.79 -6.19 -44.01
CA ALA A 191 -2.10 -7.34 -44.85
C ALA A 191 -3.46 -7.25 -45.54
N ASP A 192 -4.44 -6.60 -44.89
CA ASP A 192 -5.78 -6.37 -45.45
C ASP A 192 -6.19 -4.89 -45.26
N PRO A 193 -5.97 -4.04 -46.28
CA PRO A 193 -6.32 -2.62 -46.21
C PRO A 193 -7.82 -2.33 -46.09
N ASP A 194 -8.68 -3.31 -46.41
CA ASP A 194 -10.14 -3.16 -46.32
C ASP A 194 -10.67 -3.59 -44.94
N LEU A 195 -9.83 -4.16 -44.07
CA LEU A 195 -10.19 -4.65 -42.73
C LEU A 195 -10.74 -3.55 -41.84
N THR A 196 -10.19 -2.34 -41.94
CA THR A 196 -10.65 -1.17 -41.20
C THR A 196 -10.12 0.13 -41.81
N SER A 197 -10.81 1.24 -41.53
CA SER A 197 -10.37 2.59 -41.92
C SER A 197 -9.63 3.34 -40.81
N ILE A 198 -9.48 2.75 -39.62
CA ILE A 198 -8.79 3.41 -38.50
C ILE A 198 -7.27 3.21 -38.61
N ASN A 199 -6.51 4.21 -38.16
CA ASN A 199 -5.06 4.08 -38.05
C ASN A 199 -4.72 3.09 -36.93
N PRO A 200 -3.74 2.17 -37.10
CA PRO A 200 -3.26 1.29 -36.03
C PRO A 200 -2.95 2.02 -34.71
N ASP A 201 -2.40 3.23 -34.77
CA ASP A 201 -2.06 4.05 -33.58
C ASP A 201 -3.29 4.57 -32.83
N ALA A 202 -4.48 4.50 -33.45
CA ALA A 202 -5.74 4.87 -32.81
C ALA A 202 -6.31 3.76 -31.92
N VAL A 203 -5.79 2.52 -31.99
CA VAL A 203 -6.19 1.43 -31.10
C VAL A 203 -5.51 1.61 -29.75
N THR A 204 -6.29 1.87 -28.71
CA THR A 204 -5.75 2.17 -27.38
C THR A 204 -5.36 0.90 -26.62
N GLU A 205 -4.53 1.05 -25.58
CA GLU A 205 -4.20 -0.07 -24.68
C GLU A 205 -5.44 -0.62 -23.97
N SER A 206 -6.43 0.22 -23.71
CA SER A 206 -7.71 -0.22 -23.14
C SER A 206 -8.50 -1.09 -24.11
N ASP A 207 -8.51 -0.76 -25.40
CA ASP A 207 -9.19 -1.56 -26.43
C ASP A 207 -8.54 -2.93 -26.58
N ILE A 208 -7.19 -2.96 -26.60
CA ILE A 208 -6.41 -4.20 -26.67
C ILE A 208 -6.67 -5.07 -25.44
N ARG A 209 -6.68 -4.47 -24.25
CA ARG A 209 -6.98 -5.18 -23.00
C ARG A 209 -8.38 -5.77 -23.02
N SER A 210 -9.39 -4.97 -23.37
CA SER A 210 -10.77 -5.45 -23.46
C SER A 210 -10.89 -6.61 -24.45
N ALA A 211 -10.32 -6.48 -25.65
CA ALA A 211 -10.34 -7.52 -26.65
C ALA A 211 -9.62 -8.80 -26.20
N CYS A 212 -8.47 -8.69 -25.53
CA CYS A 212 -7.77 -9.86 -24.99
C CYS A 212 -8.60 -10.59 -23.93
N LEU A 213 -9.26 -9.85 -23.04
CA LEU A 213 -10.15 -10.42 -22.03
C LEU A 213 -11.37 -11.09 -22.66
N ASP A 214 -11.97 -10.47 -23.68
CA ASP A 214 -13.11 -11.04 -24.42
C ASP A 214 -12.74 -12.33 -25.14
N VAL A 215 -11.57 -12.37 -25.79
CA VAL A 215 -11.05 -13.58 -26.45
C VAL A 215 -10.81 -14.69 -25.43
N VAL A 216 -10.22 -14.39 -24.28
CA VAL A 216 -10.02 -15.38 -23.21
C VAL A 216 -11.36 -15.89 -22.69
N ALA A 217 -12.35 -15.01 -22.48
CA ALA A 217 -13.66 -15.38 -21.96
C ALA A 217 -14.49 -16.23 -22.92
N CYS A 218 -14.33 -16.06 -24.24
CA CYS A 218 -15.09 -16.81 -25.24
C CYS A 218 -14.36 -18.04 -25.82
N SER A 219 -13.08 -18.25 -25.48
CA SER A 219 -12.31 -19.41 -25.94
C SER A 219 -12.57 -20.66 -25.08
N ASP A 220 -13.19 -21.68 -25.66
CA ASP A 220 -13.24 -23.03 -25.06
C ASP A 220 -12.02 -23.85 -25.52
N LEU A 221 -11.09 -24.10 -24.60
CA LEU A 221 -9.86 -24.89 -24.85
C LEU A 221 -9.88 -26.23 -24.10
N SER A 222 -11.05 -26.71 -23.68
CA SER A 222 -11.19 -27.93 -22.88
C SER A 222 -10.63 -29.18 -23.58
N GLU A 223 -10.86 -29.32 -24.90
CA GLU A 223 -10.30 -30.42 -25.69
C GLU A 223 -8.77 -30.38 -25.74
N GLU A 224 -8.18 -29.19 -25.94
CA GLU A 224 -6.72 -29.04 -26.05
C GLU A 224 -6.01 -29.22 -24.72
N GLN A 225 -6.64 -28.77 -23.64
CA GLN A 225 -6.20 -29.06 -22.28
C GLN A 225 -6.17 -30.57 -22.04
N GLY A 226 -7.28 -31.27 -22.30
CA GLY A 226 -7.36 -32.73 -22.12
C GLY A 226 -6.35 -33.49 -22.98
N ALA A 227 -6.12 -33.05 -24.22
CA ALA A 227 -5.11 -33.63 -25.09
C ALA A 227 -3.67 -33.41 -24.59
N ALA A 228 -3.35 -32.23 -24.04
CA ALA A 228 -2.05 -31.93 -23.46
C ALA A 228 -1.79 -32.77 -22.20
N GLU A 229 -2.76 -32.87 -21.31
CA GLU A 229 -2.69 -33.70 -20.10
C GLU A 229 -2.49 -35.18 -20.45
N PHE A 230 -3.23 -35.71 -21.42
CA PHE A 230 -3.08 -37.09 -21.89
C PHE A 230 -1.68 -37.35 -22.47
N ARG A 231 -1.16 -36.43 -23.30
CA ARG A 231 0.22 -36.54 -23.84
C ARG A 231 1.27 -36.51 -22.73
N ALA A 232 1.10 -35.63 -21.73
CA ALA A 232 1.99 -35.55 -20.57
C ALA A 232 1.98 -36.86 -19.78
N ALA A 233 0.81 -37.45 -19.54
CA ALA A 233 0.67 -38.74 -18.86
C ALA A 233 1.40 -39.88 -19.60
N VAL A 234 1.22 -39.99 -20.92
CA VAL A 234 1.93 -40.99 -21.75
C VAL A 234 3.45 -40.78 -21.71
N ALA A 235 3.91 -39.53 -21.76
CA ALA A 235 5.33 -39.21 -21.68
C ALA A 235 5.94 -39.61 -20.33
N ALA A 236 5.22 -39.35 -19.23
CA ALA A 236 5.62 -39.71 -17.87
C ALA A 236 5.73 -41.24 -17.69
N ILE A 237 4.74 -42.01 -18.17
CA ILE A 237 4.76 -43.49 -18.12
C ILE A 237 6.01 -44.02 -18.83
N ARG A 238 6.26 -43.57 -20.07
CA ARG A 238 7.44 -44.00 -20.84
C ARG A 238 8.76 -43.63 -20.16
N ALA A 239 8.80 -42.50 -19.44
CA ALA A 239 9.98 -42.10 -18.69
C ALA A 239 10.22 -42.99 -17.47
N ALA A 240 9.16 -43.41 -16.77
CA ALA A 240 9.24 -44.37 -15.68
C ALA A 240 9.69 -45.76 -16.17
N GLU A 241 9.12 -46.26 -17.27
CA GLU A 241 9.53 -47.52 -17.88
C GLU A 241 11.01 -47.54 -18.28
N ARG A 242 11.52 -46.45 -18.86
CA ARG A 242 12.95 -46.31 -19.19
C ARG A 242 13.86 -46.35 -17.96
N ARG A 243 13.41 -45.77 -16.85
CA ARG A 243 14.15 -45.73 -15.58
C ARG A 243 14.20 -47.11 -14.93
N ASP A 244 13.11 -47.87 -15.00
CA ASP A 244 13.07 -49.25 -14.49
C ASP A 244 13.87 -50.23 -15.36
N GLN A 245 14.04 -49.94 -16.65
CA GLN A 245 14.80 -50.77 -17.59
C GLN A 245 16.30 -50.42 -17.66
N ALA A 246 16.76 -49.35 -16.99
CA ALA A 246 18.17 -49.01 -16.93
C ALA A 246 18.89 -49.91 -15.90
N PRO A 247 19.93 -50.69 -16.29
CA PRO A 247 20.72 -51.43 -15.32
C PRO A 247 21.45 -50.43 -14.42
N GLY A 248 21.34 -50.63 -13.10
CA GLY A 248 22.08 -49.86 -12.09
C GLY A 248 23.59 -50.05 -12.18
#